data_AF-A0AAV9BWE8-F1
#
_entry.id   AF-A0AAV9BWE8-F1
#
_cell.length_a   1.000
_cell.length_b   1.000
_cell.length_c   1.000
_cell.angle_alpha   90.00
_cell.angle_beta   90.00
_cell.angle_gamma   90.00
#
_symmetry.space_group_name_H-M   'P 1'
#
loop_
_entity.id
_entity.type
_entity.pdbx_description
1 polymer ?
#
loop_
_entity_poly.entity_id
_entity_poly.type
_entity_poly.pdbx_seq_one_letter_code
_entity_poly.pdbx_strand_id
1 'polypeptide(L)'
;MLQDLPVERRGDAVSSMVYEANARVRDPVYGCVGAISSLQQQVDSLQTQLALAQAESLHLRNMWYAASVSSAPNTSLASSATTSPPEPESKPLFVLDMVVDQPIIMNDSIMWSC
;
A
#
# COMPACT_ATOMS: atom_id res chain seq x y z
N MET A 1 13.89 -7.08 -34.14
CA MET A 1 13.87 -6.70 -32.71
C MET A 1 14.91 -5.63 -32.38
N LEU A 2 16.24 -5.90 -32.41
CA LEU A 2 17.22 -4.84 -32.07
C LEU A 2 17.33 -3.73 -33.12
N GLN A 3 17.15 -4.05 -34.40
CA GLN A 3 17.20 -3.05 -35.48
C GLN A 3 16.02 -2.08 -35.45
N ASP A 4 14.92 -2.47 -34.79
CA ASP A 4 13.70 -1.68 -34.63
C ASP A 4 13.81 -0.69 -33.46
N LEU A 5 14.88 -0.79 -32.66
CA LEU A 5 15.15 0.09 -31.52
C LEU A 5 16.19 1.16 -31.87
N PRO A 6 16.04 2.38 -31.31
CA PRO A 6 17.13 3.36 -31.28
C PRO A 6 18.39 2.76 -30.68
N VAL A 7 19.56 3.15 -31.18
CA VAL A 7 20.85 2.55 -30.83
C VAL A 7 21.09 2.59 -29.31
N GLU A 8 20.64 3.66 -28.67
CA GLU A 8 20.78 3.94 -27.24
C GLU A 8 20.07 2.89 -26.38
N ARG A 9 18.96 2.31 -26.87
CA ARG A 9 18.16 1.31 -26.13
C ARG A 9 18.53 -0.13 -26.45
N ARG A 10 19.41 -0.36 -27.44
CA ARG A 10 19.78 -1.71 -27.86
C ARG A 10 20.57 -2.45 -26.78
N GLY A 11 21.41 -1.75 -26.02
CA GLY A 11 22.17 -2.35 -24.91
C GLY A 11 21.27 -2.93 -23.82
N ASP A 12 20.26 -2.15 -23.41
CA ASP A 12 19.27 -2.58 -22.42
C ASP A 12 18.42 -3.75 -22.95
N ALA A 13 17.98 -3.67 -24.21
CA ALA A 13 17.22 -4.75 -24.83
C ALA A 13 18.02 -6.06 -24.93
N VAL A 14 19.31 -6.00 -25.27
CA VAL A 14 20.20 -7.18 -25.23
C VAL A 14 20.29 -7.72 -23.81
N SER A 15 20.46 -6.86 -22.82
CA SER A 15 20.54 -7.27 -21.41
C SER A 15 19.27 -7.99 -20.96
N SER A 16 18.09 -7.48 -21.32
CA SER A 16 16.80 -8.14 -21.05
C SER A 16 16.69 -9.48 -21.77
N MET A 17 17.04 -9.57 -23.06
CA MET A 17 17.01 -10.84 -23.80
C MET A 17 17.94 -11.90 -23.18
N VAL A 18 19.14 -11.51 -22.75
CA VAL A 18 20.08 -12.41 -22.07
C VAL A 18 19.51 -12.89 -20.74
N TYR A 19 18.90 -11.99 -19.96
CA TYR A 19 18.24 -12.35 -18.71
C TYR A 19 17.11 -13.37 -18.93
N GLU A 20 16.22 -13.11 -19.89
CA GLU A 20 15.10 -14.01 -20.23
C GLU A 20 15.57 -15.38 -20.72
N ALA A 21 16.59 -15.41 -21.60
CA ALA A 21 17.18 -16.64 -22.09
C ALA A 21 17.80 -17.46 -20.95
N ASN A 22 18.55 -16.81 -20.06
CA ASN A 22 19.16 -17.47 -18.92
C ASN A 22 18.11 -17.98 -17.92
N ALA A 23 17.03 -17.23 -17.72
CA ALA A 23 15.91 -17.69 -16.90
C ALA A 23 15.27 -18.96 -17.50
N ARG A 24 15.08 -19.03 -18.81
CA ARG A 24 14.57 -20.24 -19.50
C ARG A 24 15.53 -21.43 -19.43
N VAL A 25 16.84 -21.20 -19.39
CA VAL A 25 17.81 -22.29 -19.17
C VAL A 25 17.66 -22.90 -17.77
N ARG A 26 17.42 -22.06 -16.76
CA ARG A 26 17.25 -22.49 -15.36
C ARG A 26 15.88 -23.09 -15.09
N ASP A 27 14.84 -22.53 -15.70
CA ASP A 27 13.46 -22.98 -15.62
C ASP A 27 12.86 -23.04 -17.04
N PRO A 28 12.91 -24.23 -17.68
CA PRO A 28 12.44 -24.39 -19.06
C PRO A 28 10.93 -24.20 -19.24
N VAL A 29 10.14 -24.28 -18.16
CA VAL A 29 8.67 -24.19 -18.23
C VAL A 29 8.23 -22.75 -18.00
N TYR A 30 8.66 -22.13 -16.91
CA TYR A 30 8.18 -20.80 -16.52
C TYR A 30 9.20 -19.68 -16.76
N GLY A 31 10.50 -19.97 -16.86
CA GLY A 31 11.53 -18.97 -17.12
C GLY A 31 11.44 -17.73 -16.22
N CYS A 32 11.45 -16.54 -16.83
CA CYS A 32 11.28 -15.28 -16.09
C CYS A 32 9.86 -15.09 -15.51
N VAL A 33 8.84 -15.75 -16.07
CA VAL A 33 7.46 -15.68 -15.55
C VAL A 33 7.40 -16.31 -14.15
N GLY A 34 8.19 -17.35 -13.88
CA GLY A 34 8.29 -17.92 -12.53
C GLY A 34 8.78 -16.90 -11.49
N ALA A 35 9.75 -16.05 -11.87
CA ALA A 35 10.23 -14.98 -11.00
C ALA A 35 9.15 -13.89 -10.79
N ILE A 36 8.43 -13.52 -11.84
CA ILE A 36 7.32 -12.56 -11.76
C ILE A 36 6.25 -13.07 -10.78
N SER A 37 5.79 -14.31 -10.94
CA SER A 37 4.78 -14.91 -10.08
C SER A 37 5.23 -15.00 -8.62
N SER A 38 6.50 -15.36 -8.39
CA SER A 38 7.07 -15.39 -7.04
C SER A 38 7.10 -14.01 -6.39
N LEU A 39 7.43 -12.97 -7.15
CA LEU A 39 7.41 -11.59 -6.65
C LEU A 39 5.99 -11.11 -6.36
N GLN A 40 5.02 -11.45 -7.21
CA GLN A 40 3.60 -11.12 -6.97
C GLN A 40 3.10 -11.74 -5.66
N GLN A 41 3.38 -13.03 -5.44
CA GLN A 41 3.02 -13.70 -4.18
C GLN A 41 3.68 -13.05 -2.95
N GLN A 42 4.94 -12.59 -3.08
CA GLN A 42 5.63 -11.88 -2.01
C GLN A 42 4.99 -10.52 -1.72
N VAL A 43 4.60 -9.77 -2.76
CA VAL A 43 3.89 -8.50 -2.62
C VAL A 43 2.56 -8.73 -1.89
N ASP A 44 1.77 -9.72 -2.30
CA ASP A 44 0.48 -10.04 -1.68
C ASP A 44 0.62 -10.42 -0.21
N SER A 45 1.64 -11.24 0.10
CA SER A 45 1.96 -11.63 1.48
C SER A 45 2.34 -10.42 2.34
N LEU A 46 3.18 -9.53 1.81
CA LEU A 46 3.61 -8.33 2.52
C LEU A 46 2.45 -7.35 2.73
N GLN A 47 1.58 -7.18 1.74
CA GLN A 47 0.37 -6.37 1.87
C GLN A 47 -0.57 -6.92 2.95
N THR A 48 -0.73 -8.25 3.01
CA THR A 48 -1.52 -8.92 4.05
C THR A 48 -0.92 -8.69 5.44
N GLN A 49 0.39 -8.85 5.59
CA GLN A 49 1.09 -8.61 6.86
C GLN A 49 0.97 -7.14 7.29
N LEU A 50 1.08 -6.20 6.35
CA LEU A 50 0.91 -4.78 6.63
C LEU A 50 -0.51 -4.49 7.14
N ALA A 51 -1.54 -5.03 6.48
CA ALA A 51 -2.92 -4.86 6.89
C ALA A 51 -3.18 -5.40 8.31
N LEU A 52 -2.62 -6.57 8.64
CA LEU A 52 -2.72 -7.16 9.97
C LEU A 52 -2.05 -6.28 11.04
N ALA A 53 -0.82 -5.82 10.78
CA ALA A 53 -0.09 -4.95 11.71
C ALA A 53 -0.80 -3.61 11.93
N GLN A 54 -1.40 -3.04 10.87
CA GLN A 54 -2.20 -1.82 10.96
C GLN A 54 -3.47 -2.05 11.79
N ALA A 55 -4.18 -3.16 11.58
CA ALA A 55 -5.36 -3.52 12.37
C ALA A 55 -5.03 -3.73 13.85
N GLU A 56 -3.90 -4.38 14.17
CA GLU A 56 -3.42 -4.57 15.54
C GLU A 56 -3.09 -3.24 16.21
N SER A 57 -2.38 -2.35 15.52
CA SER A 57 -2.05 -1.01 16.03
C SER A 57 -3.31 -0.19 16.37
N LEU A 58 -4.32 -0.22 15.49
CA LEU A 58 -5.60 0.44 15.73
C LEU A 58 -6.37 -0.20 16.89
N HIS A 59 -6.37 -1.53 16.99
CA HIS A 59 -7.02 -2.25 18.08
C HIS A 59 -6.43 -1.85 19.43
N LEU A 60 -5.10 -1.87 19.55
CA LEU A 60 -4.40 -1.44 20.76
C LEU A 60 -4.75 0.01 21.10
N ARG A 61 -4.62 0.92 20.13
CA ARG A 61 -4.96 2.34 20.32
C ARG A 61 -6.40 2.54 20.81
N ASN A 62 -7.37 1.83 20.25
CA ASN A 62 -8.76 1.89 20.67
C ASN A 62 -8.97 1.34 22.10
N MET A 63 -8.29 0.26 22.46
CA MET A 63 -8.31 -0.25 23.84
C MET A 63 -7.74 0.77 24.84
N TRP A 64 -6.60 1.40 24.52
CA TRP A 64 -6.01 2.45 25.35
C TRP A 64 -6.97 3.63 25.54
N TYR A 65 -7.65 4.09 24.48
CA TYR A 65 -8.65 5.13 24.61
C TYR A 65 -9.85 4.69 25.46
N ALA A 66 -10.41 3.51 25.22
CA ALA A 66 -11.56 3.02 25.98
C ALA A 66 -11.26 2.94 27.49
N ALA A 67 -10.10 2.39 27.85
CA ALA A 67 -9.64 2.32 29.24
C ALA A 67 -9.49 3.71 29.90
N SER A 68 -9.03 4.71 29.13
CA SER A 68 -8.88 6.09 29.61
C SER A 68 -10.21 6.83 29.83
N VAL A 69 -11.27 6.49 29.10
CA VAL A 69 -12.60 7.11 29.25
C VAL A 69 -13.38 6.49 30.43
N SER A 70 -13.16 5.21 30.73
CA SER A 70 -13.77 4.53 31.88
C SER A 70 -13.24 4.96 33.25
N SER A 71 -12.14 5.72 33.32
CA SER A 71 -11.61 6.30 34.57
C SER A 71 -12.00 7.78 34.77
N ALA A 72 -12.82 8.36 33.89
CA ALA A 72 -13.37 9.70 34.09
C ALA A 72 -14.46 9.68 35.19
N PRO A 73 -14.40 10.55 36.21
CA PRO A 73 -15.43 10.62 37.24
C PRO A 73 -16.71 11.16 36.62
N ASN A 74 -17.78 10.37 36.69
CA ASN A 74 -19.14 10.70 36.33
C ASN A 74 -19.56 12.01 37.01
N THR A 75 -19.46 13.12 36.28
CA THR A 75 -19.99 14.42 36.68
C THR A 75 -21.25 14.67 35.86
N SER A 76 -22.40 14.29 36.43
CA SER A 76 -23.70 14.68 35.89
C SER A 76 -23.94 16.17 36.17
N LEU A 77 -23.86 17.05 35.17
CA LEU A 77 -24.67 18.28 35.20
C LEU A 77 -24.85 18.92 33.81
N ALA A 78 -26.10 18.88 33.37
CA ALA A 78 -26.90 19.82 32.56
C ALA A 78 -26.27 20.73 31.49
N SER A 79 -26.98 20.73 30.36
CA SER A 79 -26.98 21.62 29.20
C SER A 79 -26.96 23.12 29.51
N SER A 80 -26.26 23.93 28.69
CA SER A 80 -26.79 25.11 27.98
C SER A 80 -25.72 25.85 27.16
N ALA A 81 -26.18 26.57 26.15
CA ALA A 81 -25.47 26.96 24.93
C ALA A 81 -24.55 28.20 24.99
N THR A 82 -23.80 28.38 23.89
CA THR A 82 -23.28 29.63 23.30
C THR A 82 -21.92 30.13 23.79
N THR A 83 -20.92 30.09 22.89
CA THR A 83 -20.07 31.22 22.41
C THR A 83 -18.78 30.67 21.77
N SER A 84 -18.39 31.22 20.61
CA SER A 84 -17.27 30.84 19.74
C SER A 84 -15.88 31.38 20.21
N PRO A 85 -14.76 31.21 19.48
CA PRO A 85 -13.53 30.50 19.88
C PRO A 85 -12.33 31.40 20.28
N PRO A 86 -11.21 30.80 20.77
CA PRO A 86 -9.97 30.94 20.00
C PRO A 86 -9.18 29.62 19.81
N GLU A 87 -8.54 29.56 18.65
CA GLU A 87 -7.75 28.48 18.07
C GLU A 87 -6.32 28.41 18.65
N PRO A 88 -5.82 27.21 18.96
CA PRO A 88 -4.42 26.90 18.66
C PRO A 88 -4.33 25.62 17.81
N GLU A 89 -3.80 25.79 16.60
CA GLU A 89 -3.50 24.70 15.67
C GLU A 89 -2.59 23.64 16.30
N SER A 90 -3.16 22.50 16.66
CA SER A 90 -2.44 21.23 16.71
C SER A 90 -2.91 20.41 15.52
N LYS A 91 -2.27 20.65 14.38
CA LYS A 91 -2.43 19.83 13.17
C LYS A 91 -2.22 18.36 13.57
N PRO A 92 -3.21 17.46 13.42
CA PRO A 92 -2.93 16.04 13.56
C PRO A 92 -1.98 15.66 12.42
N LEU A 93 -0.80 15.16 12.77
CA LEU A 93 0.25 14.71 11.85
C LEU A 93 -0.13 13.40 11.13
N PHE A 94 -1.42 13.22 10.81
CA PHE A 94 -1.96 12.06 10.11
C PHE A 94 -2.83 12.43 8.91
N VAL A 95 -2.81 13.69 8.46
CA VAL A 95 -3.17 13.99 7.08
C VAL A 95 -1.98 13.61 6.18
N LEU A 96 -1.69 12.32 6.12
CA LEU A 96 -1.39 11.66 4.86
C LEU A 96 -2.60 10.78 4.56
N ASP A 97 -3.60 11.41 3.96
CA ASP A 97 -4.49 10.79 2.97
C ASP A 97 -5.23 9.51 3.41
N MET A 98 -6.30 9.67 4.20
CA MET A 98 -7.49 8.84 4.00
C MET A 98 -8.25 9.38 2.76
N VAL A 99 -7.69 9.20 1.57
CA VAL A 99 -8.51 9.05 0.36
C VAL A 99 -8.89 7.60 0.29
N VAL A 100 -9.94 7.26 1.07
CA VAL A 100 -10.69 6.02 0.93
C VAL A 100 -12.10 6.43 0.54
N ASP A 101 -12.26 6.68 -0.76
CA ASP A 101 -13.51 6.55 -1.51
C ASP A 101 -13.08 5.93 -2.85
N GLN A 102 -12.97 4.60 -2.92
CA GLN A 102 -13.90 3.67 -3.61
C GLN A 102 -14.25 4.03 -5.07
N PRO A 103 -14.57 3.05 -5.95
CA PRO A 103 -14.11 1.66 -6.09
C PRO A 103 -13.64 1.40 -7.52
N ILE A 104 -12.61 0.58 -7.77
CA ILE A 104 -12.31 0.16 -9.15
C ILE A 104 -12.06 -1.35 -9.20
N ILE A 105 -13.17 -2.10 -9.34
CA ILE A 105 -13.21 -3.19 -10.30
C ILE A 105 -13.08 -2.53 -11.68
N MET A 106 -11.87 -2.56 -12.22
CA MET A 106 -11.43 -2.30 -13.60
C MET A 106 -9.98 -1.82 -13.46
N ASN A 107 -8.98 -2.69 -13.52
CA ASN A 107 -8.50 -3.07 -14.83
C ASN A 107 -7.12 -3.70 -14.62
N ASP A 108 -7.07 -5.02 -14.56
CA ASP A 108 -5.83 -5.81 -14.65
C ASP A 108 -5.16 -5.69 -16.04
N SER A 109 -5.75 -4.91 -16.95
CA SER A 109 -5.32 -4.77 -18.35
C SER A 109 -4.36 -3.60 -18.65
N ILE A 110 -4.05 -2.69 -17.72
CA ILE A 110 -3.25 -1.46 -17.99
C ILE A 110 -1.84 -1.51 -17.39
N MET A 111 -1.60 -2.34 -16.37
CA MET A 111 -0.26 -2.44 -15.76
C MET A 111 0.74 -3.31 -16.55
N TRP A 112 0.29 -3.98 -17.62
CA TRP A 112 1.14 -4.85 -18.47
C TRP A 112 1.26 -4.37 -19.92
N SER A 113 0.77 -3.18 -20.26
CA SER A 113 0.82 -2.69 -21.64
C SER A 113 1.99 -1.73 -21.86
N CYS A 114 3.01 -2.27 -22.52
CA CYS A 114 4.17 -1.64 -23.18
C CYS A 114 5.38 -1.31 -22.30
#